data_AF-A0A9E2KLD5-F1
#
_entry.id   AF-A0A9E2KLD5-F1
#
_cell.length_a   1.000
_cell.length_b   1.000
_cell.length_c   1.000
_cell.angle_alpha   90.00
_cell.angle_beta   90.00
_cell.angle_gamma   90.00
#
_symmetry.space_group_name_H-M   'P 1'
#
loop_
_entity.id
_entity.type
_entity.pdbx_description
1 polymer ?
#
loop_
_entity_poly.entity_id
_entity_poly.type
_entity_poly.pdbx_seq_one_letter_code
_entity_poly.pdbx_strand_id
1 'polypeptide(L)'
;MAMTGAMSAAIAGMKTHMQALSVVGNNIANVNTYGYKTQRITFKDSLYSTLSAGSAATDTAGGLNPQQLGYGCGVGTIDLNMATGDLSPTGMATDCAIQGDGFFLVGAKGKTFNNMEDVKGLELTRVGNFEFRDGYLVDKMSGNVVYGLISRDANNVALTLQPIRLPLKKGDGSADYTTPPGNNTEFIDYESLSIDANGKITCTNASSATGEPVVVGYIALAKVDNPSGLLHKDGPYYRAGEAAGDISLFVPNSAVTGQVANADLLTGSETGLMTSFLEGSGTDLATEFSNMIIYQRGYQANTRIISVTDSMLEELVNIKR
;
A
#
# COMPACT_ATOMS: atom_id res chain seq x y z
N MET A 1 10.71 19.52 -41.38
CA MET A 1 9.83 19.36 -40.20
C MET A 1 9.22 17.96 -40.06
N ALA A 2 9.13 17.12 -41.10
CA ALA A 2 8.61 15.75 -40.95
C ALA A 2 9.55 14.82 -40.16
N MET A 3 10.88 14.88 -40.39
CA MET A 3 11.85 14.03 -39.68
C MET A 3 11.98 14.34 -38.19
N THR A 4 11.78 15.61 -37.79
CA THR A 4 11.79 15.99 -36.37
C THR A 4 10.62 15.39 -35.60
N GLY A 5 9.49 15.12 -36.26
CA GLY A 5 8.32 14.45 -35.66
C GLY A 5 8.61 13.00 -35.30
N ALA A 6 9.14 12.22 -36.24
CA ALA A 6 9.50 10.81 -36.01
C ALA A 6 10.56 10.65 -34.92
N MET A 7 11.60 11.49 -34.92
CA MET A 7 12.63 11.46 -33.88
C MET A 7 12.07 11.83 -32.50
N SER A 8 11.21 12.85 -32.41
CA SER A 8 10.57 13.23 -31.14
C SER A 8 9.68 12.12 -30.56
N ALA A 9 8.92 11.43 -31.43
CA ALA A 9 8.08 10.31 -31.04
C ALA A 9 8.92 9.11 -30.58
N ALA A 10 10.03 8.81 -31.25
CA ALA A 10 10.95 7.74 -30.88
C ALA A 10 11.65 8.01 -29.54
N ILE A 11 12.09 9.26 -29.29
CA ILE A 11 12.70 9.66 -28.01
C ILE A 11 11.67 9.56 -26.87
N ALA A 12 10.44 10.03 -27.09
CA ALA A 12 9.36 9.93 -26.12
C ALA A 12 9.08 8.46 -25.74
N GLY A 13 8.91 7.59 -26.75
CA GLY A 13 8.73 6.15 -26.56
C GLY A 13 9.92 5.45 -25.89
N MET A 14 11.15 5.89 -26.18
CA MET A 14 12.34 5.35 -25.52
C MET A 14 12.34 5.66 -24.03
N LYS A 15 12.03 6.91 -23.66
CA LYS A 15 11.97 7.35 -22.27
C LYS A 15 10.89 6.61 -21.48
N THR A 16 9.71 6.43 -22.07
CA THR A 16 8.60 5.71 -21.42
C THR A 16 8.91 4.23 -21.24
N HIS A 17 9.52 3.56 -22.23
CA HIS A 17 9.96 2.17 -22.06
C HIS A 17 11.08 2.03 -21.02
N MET A 18 12.00 2.99 -20.90
CA MET A 18 13.00 2.98 -19.81
C MET A 18 12.35 3.10 -18.43
N GLN A 19 11.34 3.97 -18.28
CA GLN A 19 10.58 4.08 -17.03
C GLN A 19 9.81 2.79 -16.73
N ALA A 20 9.20 2.17 -17.75
CA ALA A 20 8.52 0.88 -17.60
C ALA A 20 9.48 -0.22 -17.16
N LEU A 21 10.70 -0.27 -17.71
CA LEU A 21 11.75 -1.19 -17.28
C LEU A 21 12.19 -0.95 -15.82
N SER A 22 12.24 0.31 -15.38
CA SER A 22 12.54 0.63 -13.98
C SER A 22 11.45 0.12 -13.03
N VAL A 23 10.17 0.21 -13.41
CA VAL A 23 9.04 -0.28 -12.59
C VAL A 23 9.08 -1.80 -12.50
N VAL A 24 9.21 -2.50 -13.62
CA VAL A 24 9.32 -3.97 -13.65
C VAL A 24 10.56 -4.45 -12.89
N GLY A 25 11.69 -3.76 -13.05
CA GLY A 25 12.91 -4.06 -12.29
C GLY A 25 12.72 -3.92 -10.78
N ASN A 26 11.95 -2.91 -10.34
CA ASN A 26 11.61 -2.73 -8.93
C ASN A 26 10.69 -3.86 -8.42
N ASN A 27 9.68 -4.24 -9.20
CA ASN A 27 8.78 -5.36 -8.84
C ASN A 27 9.56 -6.67 -8.67
N ILE A 28 10.46 -7.00 -9.62
CA ILE A 28 11.28 -8.21 -9.58
C ILE A 28 12.25 -8.19 -8.38
N ALA A 29 12.87 -7.05 -8.09
CA ALA A 29 13.78 -6.93 -6.94
C ALA A 29 13.07 -7.20 -5.60
N ASN A 30 11.80 -6.82 -5.50
CA ASN A 30 10.99 -6.94 -4.29
C ASN A 30 10.08 -8.19 -4.26
N VAL A 31 10.38 -9.20 -5.06
CA VAL A 31 9.54 -10.41 -5.13
C VAL A 31 9.54 -11.25 -3.84
N ASN A 32 10.61 -11.18 -3.05
CA ASN A 32 10.70 -11.86 -1.76
C ASN A 32 10.43 -10.94 -0.57
N THR A 33 10.06 -9.68 -0.82
CA THR A 33 9.74 -8.73 0.24
C THR A 33 8.30 -8.92 0.67
N TYR A 34 8.09 -9.26 1.95
CA TYR A 34 6.74 -9.38 2.52
C TYR A 34 5.98 -8.06 2.45
N GLY A 35 4.67 -8.13 2.17
CA GLY A 35 3.76 -6.99 2.06
C GLY A 35 4.08 -6.00 0.93
N TYR A 36 5.00 -6.33 0.01
CA TYR A 36 5.24 -5.51 -1.18
C TYR A 36 4.07 -5.58 -2.15
N LYS A 37 3.67 -4.41 -2.65
CA LYS A 37 2.56 -4.26 -3.61
C LYS A 37 3.11 -3.88 -4.97
N THR A 38 2.73 -4.63 -5.98
CA THR A 38 3.24 -4.45 -7.34
C THR A 38 2.81 -3.13 -7.92
N GLN A 39 3.74 -2.49 -8.62
CA GLN A 39 3.48 -1.29 -9.40
C GLN A 39 3.22 -1.67 -10.85
N ARG A 40 2.15 -1.15 -11.44
CA ARG A 40 1.86 -1.32 -12.87
C ARG A 40 1.92 0.04 -13.56
N ILE A 41 2.55 0.04 -14.73
CA ILE A 41 2.67 1.23 -15.58
C ILE A 41 1.69 1.15 -16.75
N THR A 42 0.98 2.24 -17.02
CA THR A 42 0.15 2.39 -18.22
C THR A 42 0.76 3.43 -19.15
N PHE A 43 0.64 3.22 -20.47
CA PHE A 43 1.04 4.21 -21.46
C PHE A 43 -0.17 5.07 -21.84
N LYS A 44 0.09 6.35 -22.10
CA LYS A 44 -0.84 7.24 -22.79
C LYS A 44 -0.22 7.73 -24.08
N ASP A 45 -1.03 7.98 -25.09
CA ASP A 45 -0.58 8.69 -26.27
C ASP A 45 -0.22 10.15 -25.91
N SER A 46 0.68 10.72 -26.71
CA SER A 46 1.05 12.13 -26.62
C SER A 46 0.12 12.97 -27.50
N LEU A 47 0.35 14.29 -27.53
CA LEU A 47 -0.42 15.22 -28.35
C LEU A 47 -0.48 14.78 -29.83
N TYR A 48 -1.62 15.05 -30.45
CA TYR A 48 -1.83 14.98 -31.89
C TYR A 48 -1.83 16.37 -32.49
N SER A 49 -1.10 16.59 -33.58
CA SER A 49 -1.21 17.79 -34.41
C SER A 49 -2.14 17.51 -35.59
N THR A 50 -3.18 18.34 -35.74
CA THR A 50 -4.08 18.30 -36.90
C THR A 50 -3.47 19.08 -38.06
N LEU A 51 -3.11 18.38 -39.14
CA LEU A 51 -2.63 19.00 -40.39
C LEU A 51 -3.78 19.47 -41.29
N SER A 52 -4.91 18.76 -41.25
CA SER A 52 -6.14 19.15 -41.92
C SER A 52 -7.33 18.69 -41.09
N ALA A 53 -8.28 19.60 -40.84
CA ALA A 53 -9.55 19.24 -40.24
C ALA A 53 -10.40 18.51 -41.29
N GLY A 54 -11.00 17.39 -40.89
CA GLY A 54 -11.94 16.68 -41.76
C GLY A 54 -13.13 17.58 -42.07
N SER A 55 -13.67 17.47 -43.29
CA SER A 55 -14.84 18.25 -43.72
C SER A 55 -16.03 17.33 -43.92
N ALA A 56 -17.23 17.81 -43.60
CA ALA A 56 -18.47 17.12 -43.95
C ALA A 56 -18.65 17.05 -45.47
N ALA A 57 -19.40 16.06 -45.94
CA ALA A 57 -19.76 15.95 -47.35
C ALA A 57 -20.69 17.11 -47.75
N THR A 58 -20.51 17.61 -48.97
CA THR A 58 -21.37 18.61 -49.62
C THR A 58 -22.10 17.99 -50.80
N ASP A 59 -23.12 18.65 -51.36
CA ASP A 59 -23.92 18.13 -52.49
C ASP A 59 -23.11 17.87 -53.78
N THR A 60 -21.85 18.33 -53.85
CA THR A 60 -20.98 18.19 -55.02
C THR A 60 -19.71 17.35 -54.75
N ALA A 61 -19.33 17.13 -53.49
CA ALA A 61 -18.12 16.38 -53.13
C ALA A 61 -18.24 15.67 -51.77
N GLY A 62 -17.65 14.48 -51.67
CA GLY A 62 -17.59 13.69 -50.44
C GLY A 62 -16.77 14.35 -49.33
N GLY A 63 -17.05 13.97 -48.08
CA GLY A 63 -16.31 14.46 -46.91
C GLY A 63 -14.85 14.01 -46.93
N LEU A 64 -13.97 14.83 -46.36
CA LEU A 64 -12.54 14.54 -46.26
C LEU A 64 -12.20 14.04 -44.85
N ASN A 65 -11.32 13.04 -44.77
CA ASN A 65 -10.82 12.54 -43.50
C ASN A 65 -9.82 13.53 -42.87
N PRO A 66 -9.85 13.73 -41.54
CA PRO A 66 -8.86 14.54 -40.85
C PRO A 66 -7.48 13.89 -40.95
N GLN A 67 -6.45 14.72 -41.11
CA GLN A 67 -5.06 14.29 -41.10
C GLN A 67 -4.42 14.68 -39.77
N GLN A 68 -4.01 13.70 -38.97
CA GLN A 68 -3.39 13.91 -37.67
C GLN A 68 -2.06 13.19 -37.58
N LEU A 69 -1.08 13.83 -36.95
CA LEU A 69 0.22 13.24 -36.65
C LEU A 69 0.42 13.23 -35.12
N GLY A 70 0.69 12.06 -34.56
CA GLY A 70 0.99 11.89 -33.14
C GLY A 70 2.47 12.09 -32.81
N TYR A 71 2.78 12.66 -31.64
CA TYR A 71 4.14 12.88 -31.15
C TYR A 71 4.65 11.75 -30.22
N GLY A 72 4.15 10.52 -30.38
CA GLY A 72 4.58 9.35 -29.61
C GLY A 72 3.71 9.08 -28.38
N CYS A 73 4.32 8.59 -27.31
CA CYS A 73 3.64 8.21 -26.06
C CYS A 73 4.34 8.75 -24.81
N GLY A 74 3.60 8.81 -23.71
CA GLY A 74 4.03 9.19 -22.36
C GLY A 74 3.65 8.14 -21.33
N VAL A 75 4.11 8.32 -20.09
CA VAL A 75 3.61 7.55 -18.94
C VAL A 75 2.24 8.08 -18.57
N GLY A 76 1.24 7.20 -18.52
CA GLY A 76 -0.13 7.50 -18.10
C GLY A 76 -0.20 7.57 -16.59
N THR A 77 -0.15 6.42 -15.95
CA THR A 77 -0.14 6.25 -14.49
C THR A 77 0.86 5.18 -14.09
N ILE A 78 1.31 5.26 -12.83
CA ILE A 78 1.95 4.15 -12.13
C ILE A 78 1.02 3.86 -10.95
N ASP A 79 0.20 2.82 -11.07
CA ASP A 79 -0.74 2.42 -10.02
C ASP A 79 -0.19 1.26 -9.19
N LEU A 80 -0.54 1.24 -7.90
CA LEU A 80 -0.24 0.13 -7.01
C LEU A 80 -1.39 -0.86 -7.05
N ASN A 81 -1.09 -2.14 -7.25
CA ASN A 81 -2.07 -3.22 -7.11
C ASN A 81 -2.14 -3.65 -5.64
N MET A 82 -3.24 -3.32 -4.96
CA MET A 82 -3.44 -3.61 -3.54
C MET A 82 -4.11 -4.96 -3.25
N ALA A 83 -4.35 -5.78 -4.27
CA ALA A 83 -4.89 -7.13 -4.10
C ALA A 83 -4.05 -7.95 -3.11
N THR A 84 -4.69 -8.85 -2.36
CA THR A 84 -4.00 -9.74 -1.41
C THR A 84 -3.12 -10.72 -2.19
N GLY A 85 -1.85 -10.85 -1.78
CA GLY A 85 -0.90 -11.81 -2.31
C GLY A 85 -0.96 -13.17 -1.62
N ASP A 86 0.00 -14.04 -1.94
CA ASP A 86 0.12 -15.35 -1.32
C ASP A 86 0.45 -15.23 0.18
N LEU A 87 -0.22 -16.03 1.01
CA LEU A 87 0.00 -16.03 2.46
C LEU A 87 1.00 -17.14 2.84
N SER A 88 2.13 -16.75 3.44
CA SER A 88 3.18 -17.67 3.89
C SER A 88 3.06 -17.93 5.39
N PRO A 89 2.96 -19.18 5.86
CA PRO A 89 2.92 -19.49 7.28
C PRO A 89 4.30 -19.30 7.91
N THR A 90 4.38 -18.53 8.99
CA THR A 90 5.63 -18.26 9.73
C THR A 90 5.71 -19.02 11.05
N GLY A 91 4.57 -19.44 11.59
CA GLY A 91 4.50 -20.19 12.86
C GLY A 91 4.71 -19.35 14.12
N MET A 92 4.90 -18.04 14.01
CA MET A 92 4.97 -17.11 15.14
C MET A 92 3.59 -16.52 15.43
N ALA A 93 3.12 -16.61 16.67
CA ALA A 93 1.77 -16.15 17.04
C ALA A 93 1.56 -14.63 16.95
N THR A 94 2.65 -13.85 16.90
CA THR A 94 2.61 -12.39 16.77
C THR A 94 2.55 -11.91 15.32
N ASP A 95 2.80 -12.81 14.37
CA ASP A 95 2.73 -12.50 12.95
C ASP A 95 1.28 -12.52 12.48
N CYS A 96 0.87 -11.52 11.70
CA CYS A 96 -0.48 -11.42 11.18
C CYS A 96 -0.48 -10.97 9.72
N ALA A 97 -1.33 -11.61 8.92
CA ALA A 97 -1.64 -11.19 7.56
C ALA A 97 -3.11 -10.76 7.46
N ILE A 98 -3.37 -9.79 6.60
CA ILE A 98 -4.72 -9.29 6.33
C ILE A 98 -5.27 -10.06 5.13
N GLN A 99 -6.42 -10.70 5.31
CA GLN A 99 -7.17 -11.32 4.23
C GLN A 99 -8.26 -10.35 3.75
N GLY A 100 -8.01 -9.69 2.62
CA GLY A 100 -8.87 -8.67 2.03
C GLY A 100 -8.26 -7.27 2.04
N ASP A 101 -9.13 -6.26 2.03
CA ASP A 101 -8.72 -4.86 1.94
C ASP A 101 -8.60 -4.23 3.33
N GLY A 102 -7.37 -3.90 3.72
CA GLY A 102 -7.10 -3.14 4.93
C GLY A 102 -5.61 -2.98 5.17
N PHE A 103 -5.24 -2.00 5.98
CA PHE A 103 -3.87 -1.73 6.39
C PHE A 103 -3.78 -1.74 7.91
N PHE A 104 -2.66 -2.19 8.45
CA PHE A 104 -2.31 -1.96 9.84
C PHE A 104 -1.91 -0.50 10.03
N LEU A 105 -2.35 0.06 11.15
CA LEU A 105 -2.02 1.42 11.56
C LEU A 105 -0.79 1.38 12.48
N VAL A 106 0.30 2.02 12.06
CA VAL A 106 1.54 2.12 12.84
C VAL A 106 2.00 3.57 12.96
N GLY A 107 2.72 3.87 14.04
CA GLY A 107 3.29 5.20 14.22
C GLY A 107 4.07 5.37 15.52
N ALA A 108 4.47 6.60 15.83
CA ALA A 108 5.21 6.92 17.06
C ALA A 108 4.32 6.87 18.31
N LYS A 109 4.92 6.57 19.48
CA LYS A 109 4.26 6.59 20.79
C LYS A 109 3.81 8.02 21.15
N GLY A 110 2.57 8.19 21.62
CA GLY A 110 2.09 9.46 22.20
C GLY A 110 1.23 10.35 21.29
N LYS A 111 0.78 9.86 20.12
CA LYS A 111 -0.28 10.56 19.36
C LYS A 111 -1.64 10.23 19.99
N THR A 112 -2.33 11.26 20.48
CA THR A 112 -3.73 11.17 20.90
C THR A 112 -4.59 11.64 19.75
N PHE A 113 -5.52 10.80 19.27
CA PHE A 113 -6.45 11.17 18.21
C PHE A 113 -7.67 11.82 18.82
N ASN A 114 -7.84 13.11 18.57
CA ASN A 114 -9.07 13.82 18.91
C ASN A 114 -9.97 13.96 17.68
N ASN A 115 -9.42 13.87 16.45
CA ASN A 115 -10.15 13.97 15.18
C ASN A 115 -9.68 12.93 14.16
N MET A 116 -10.53 12.65 13.16
CA MET A 116 -10.27 11.73 12.03
C MET A 116 -9.06 12.16 11.17
N GLU A 117 -8.78 13.46 11.09
CA GLU A 117 -7.61 13.99 10.37
C GLU A 117 -6.26 13.58 11.01
N ASP A 118 -6.23 13.34 12.33
CA ASP A 118 -5.02 12.89 13.01
C ASP A 118 -4.64 11.44 12.63
N VAL A 119 -5.61 10.65 12.18
CA VAL A 119 -5.42 9.27 11.70
C VAL A 119 -4.66 9.27 10.37
N LYS A 120 -4.84 10.28 9.52
CA LYS A 120 -4.06 10.44 8.27
C LYS A 120 -2.57 10.65 8.52
N GLY A 121 -2.20 11.09 9.73
CA GLY A 121 -0.80 11.26 10.13
C GLY A 121 -0.08 9.93 10.39
N LEU A 122 -0.80 8.83 10.57
CA LEU A 122 -0.26 7.50 10.80
C LEU A 122 0.31 6.88 9.52
N GLU A 123 1.21 5.93 9.74
CA GLU A 123 1.77 5.11 8.68
C GLU A 123 0.90 3.85 8.55
N LEU A 124 0.66 3.45 7.30
CA LEU A 124 -0.14 2.31 6.93
C LEU A 124 0.82 1.22 6.44
N THR A 125 0.68 0.00 6.95
CA THR A 125 1.50 -1.14 6.49
C THR A 125 0.62 -2.35 6.20
N ARG A 126 1.06 -3.19 5.26
CA ARG A 126 0.47 -4.51 5.01
C ARG A 126 1.23 -5.63 5.71
N VAL A 127 2.46 -5.37 6.13
CA VAL A 127 3.28 -6.34 6.85
C VAL A 127 2.86 -6.35 8.31
N GLY A 128 2.53 -7.52 8.84
CA GLY A 128 2.20 -7.71 10.25
C GLY A 128 3.24 -8.52 11.01
N ASN A 129 4.51 -8.16 10.89
CA ASN A 129 5.64 -8.74 11.64
C ASN A 129 5.76 -8.06 13.01
N PHE A 130 4.88 -8.40 13.94
CA PHE A 130 4.82 -7.71 15.22
C PHE A 130 5.61 -8.42 16.32
N GLU A 131 6.09 -7.64 17.29
CA GLU A 131 6.77 -8.11 18.50
C GLU A 131 6.37 -7.20 19.67
N PHE A 132 6.34 -7.75 20.88
CA PHE A 132 6.16 -6.93 22.07
C PHE A 132 7.52 -6.41 22.57
N ARG A 133 7.67 -5.08 22.62
CA ARG A 133 8.84 -4.41 23.20
C ARG A 133 8.38 -3.31 24.15
N ASP A 134 8.94 -3.28 25.36
CA ASP A 134 8.58 -2.29 26.40
C ASP A 134 7.06 -2.28 26.72
N GLY A 135 6.40 -3.44 26.65
CA GLY A 135 4.96 -3.57 26.89
C GLY A 135 4.05 -3.09 25.76
N TYR A 136 4.59 -2.64 24.62
CA TYR A 136 3.81 -2.23 23.44
C TYR A 136 3.99 -3.22 22.29
N LEU A 137 2.93 -3.39 21.48
CA LEU A 137 3.03 -4.09 20.22
C LEU A 137 3.73 -3.17 19.21
N VAL A 138 4.92 -3.57 18.77
CA VAL A 138 5.71 -2.82 17.80
C VAL A 138 5.96 -3.64 16.54
N ASP A 139 6.11 -2.96 15.41
CA ASP A 139 6.70 -3.57 14.22
C ASP A 139 8.19 -3.85 14.47
N LYS A 140 8.62 -5.08 14.17
CA LYS A 140 10.01 -5.53 14.32
C LYS A 140 11.01 -4.71 13.49
N MET A 141 10.57 -4.08 12.39
CA MET A 141 11.47 -3.39 11.46
C MET A 141 11.86 -1.99 11.93
N SER A 142 10.87 -1.16 12.30
CA SER A 142 11.11 0.25 12.67
C SER A 142 10.84 0.55 14.14
N GLY A 143 10.27 -0.40 14.89
CA GLY A 143 9.88 -0.20 16.29
C GLY A 143 8.70 0.76 16.48
N ASN A 144 7.94 1.03 15.41
CA ASN A 144 6.71 1.81 15.45
C ASN A 144 5.63 1.03 16.21
N VAL A 145 4.85 1.72 17.05
CA VAL A 145 3.76 1.09 17.81
C VAL A 145 2.56 0.87 16.91
N VAL A 146 1.92 -0.30 17.05
CA VAL A 146 0.69 -0.66 16.36
C VAL A 146 -0.49 -0.04 17.10
N TYR A 147 -1.38 0.60 16.35
CA TYR A 147 -2.59 1.20 16.89
C TYR A 147 -3.75 0.21 16.84
N GLY A 148 -4.54 0.24 17.90
CA GLY A 148 -5.68 -0.63 18.05
C GLY A 148 -6.74 -0.02 18.96
N LEU A 149 -7.81 -0.75 19.11
CA LEU A 149 -8.91 -0.43 20.01
C LEU A 149 -8.67 -1.16 21.33
N ILE A 150 -8.33 -0.41 22.37
CA ILE A 150 -8.25 -0.94 23.72
C ILE A 150 -9.52 -0.56 24.50
N SER A 151 -10.02 -1.48 25.33
CA SER A 151 -11.15 -1.18 26.21
C SER A 151 -10.67 -0.34 27.39
N ARG A 152 -11.39 0.72 27.72
CA ARG A 152 -11.15 1.52 28.93
C ARG A 152 -11.84 0.95 30.18
N ASP A 153 -12.68 -0.07 30.05
CA ASP A 153 -13.44 -0.66 31.17
C ASP A 153 -13.52 -2.20 31.08
N ALA A 154 -13.77 -2.89 32.18
CA ALA A 154 -13.92 -4.35 32.25
C ALA A 154 -15.06 -4.90 31.37
N ASN A 155 -15.99 -4.04 30.92
CA ASN A 155 -17.18 -4.39 30.16
C ASN A 155 -17.12 -4.08 28.64
N ASN A 156 -15.97 -3.70 28.06
CA ASN A 156 -15.79 -3.46 26.61
C ASN A 156 -16.68 -2.37 25.96
N VAL A 157 -17.26 -1.43 26.73
CA VAL A 157 -18.28 -0.49 26.22
C VAL A 157 -17.69 0.76 25.54
N ALA A 158 -16.45 1.14 25.84
CA ALA A 158 -15.79 2.31 25.25
C ALA A 158 -14.39 1.94 24.74
N LEU A 159 -14.30 1.68 23.44
CA LEU A 159 -13.05 1.45 22.75
C LEU A 159 -12.52 2.76 22.17
N THR A 160 -11.25 3.05 22.43
CA THR A 160 -10.56 4.22 21.88
C THR A 160 -9.34 3.77 21.09
N LEU A 161 -9.06 4.45 19.97
CA LEU A 161 -7.85 4.21 19.20
C LEU A 161 -6.63 4.69 19.99
N GLN A 162 -5.80 3.74 20.43
CA GLN A 162 -4.58 3.99 21.19
C GLN A 162 -3.51 2.97 20.76
N PRO A 163 -2.20 3.22 20.93
CA PRO A 163 -1.20 2.17 20.78
C PRO A 163 -1.54 0.95 21.65
N ILE A 164 -1.48 -0.23 21.04
CA ILE A 164 -1.72 -1.50 21.72
C ILE A 164 -0.60 -1.70 22.73
N ARG A 165 -0.99 -1.91 23.97
CA ARG A 165 -0.10 -2.17 25.10
C ARG A 165 -0.63 -3.30 25.95
N LEU A 166 0.27 -4.07 26.55
CA LEU A 166 -0.07 -4.99 27.62
C LEU A 166 -0.70 -4.19 28.78
N PRO A 167 -1.72 -4.75 29.44
CA PRO A 167 -2.31 -4.12 30.61
C PRO A 167 -1.30 -4.03 31.76
N LEU A 168 -1.47 -3.03 32.62
CA LEU A 168 -0.61 -2.83 33.77
C LEU A 168 -0.94 -3.84 34.86
N LYS A 169 0.09 -4.27 35.61
CA LYS A 169 -0.09 -5.16 36.76
C LYS A 169 -0.62 -4.36 37.93
N LYS A 170 -1.85 -4.64 38.37
CA LYS A 170 -2.34 -4.15 39.67
C LYS A 170 -1.63 -4.89 40.80
N GLY A 171 -1.55 -4.31 42.00
CA GLY A 171 -0.97 -4.95 43.19
C GLY A 171 -1.59 -6.30 43.60
N ASP A 172 -2.69 -6.71 42.96
CA ASP A 172 -3.39 -7.99 43.14
C ASP A 172 -3.15 -8.98 41.96
N GLY A 173 -2.23 -8.66 41.04
CA GLY A 173 -1.92 -9.48 39.86
C GLY A 173 -2.94 -9.38 38.71
N SER A 174 -4.10 -8.74 38.91
CA SER A 174 -5.11 -8.47 37.87
C SER A 174 -4.70 -7.37 36.88
N ALA A 175 -5.25 -7.43 35.66
CA ALA A 175 -5.02 -6.45 34.59
C ALA A 175 -5.75 -5.13 34.84
N ASP A 176 -5.02 -4.01 34.81
CA ASP A 176 -5.58 -2.67 34.77
C ASP A 176 -5.50 -2.07 33.35
N TYR A 177 -6.66 -1.67 32.85
CA TYR A 177 -6.85 -1.07 31.52
C TYR A 177 -7.10 0.45 31.58
N THR A 178 -7.33 0.99 32.78
CA THR A 178 -7.88 2.34 32.98
C THR A 178 -6.80 3.41 33.17
N THR A 179 -5.61 3.02 33.65
CA THR A 179 -4.53 3.94 34.00
C THR A 179 -3.56 4.13 32.82
N PRO A 180 -3.29 5.39 32.41
CA PRO A 180 -2.20 5.68 31.46
C PRO A 180 -0.86 5.21 32.05
N PRO A 181 0.05 4.66 31.24
CA PRO A 181 1.33 4.16 31.74
C PRO A 181 2.22 5.35 32.13
N GLY A 182 2.78 5.30 33.34
CA GLY A 182 3.78 6.25 33.83
C GLY A 182 5.20 5.68 33.69
N ASN A 183 6.22 6.45 34.08
CA ASN A 183 7.63 6.05 33.92
C ASN A 183 8.07 4.86 34.82
N ASN A 184 7.20 4.37 35.73
CA ASN A 184 7.51 3.33 36.73
C ASN A 184 6.40 2.26 36.88
N THR A 185 5.65 1.95 35.81
CA THR A 185 4.58 0.94 35.86
C THR A 185 5.03 -0.38 35.25
N GLU A 186 4.93 -1.47 36.02
CA GLU A 186 5.20 -2.84 35.54
C GLU A 186 4.03 -3.37 34.72
N PHE A 187 4.34 -3.91 33.54
CA PHE A 187 3.38 -4.63 32.70
C PHE A 187 3.15 -6.05 33.25
N ILE A 188 2.03 -6.66 32.88
CA ILE A 188 1.80 -8.07 33.21
C ILE A 188 2.77 -8.95 32.42
N ASP A 189 3.46 -9.85 33.13
CA ASP A 189 4.21 -10.95 32.53
C ASP A 189 3.25 -11.95 31.89
N TYR A 190 3.52 -12.32 30.64
CA TYR A 190 2.71 -13.25 29.87
C TYR A 190 3.44 -14.57 29.64
N GLU A 191 2.72 -15.68 29.73
CA GLU A 191 3.26 -17.02 29.44
C GLU A 191 3.02 -17.41 27.98
N SER A 192 1.80 -17.19 27.49
CA SER A 192 1.45 -17.36 26.09
C SER A 192 0.61 -16.19 25.57
N LEU A 193 0.85 -15.84 24.32
CA LEU A 193 0.16 -14.78 23.61
C LEU A 193 -0.49 -15.39 22.36
N SER A 194 -1.76 -15.07 22.14
CA SER A 194 -2.50 -15.46 20.95
C SER A 194 -3.23 -14.25 20.38
N ILE A 195 -3.27 -14.18 19.06
CA ILE A 195 -4.10 -13.25 18.30
C ILE A 195 -5.17 -14.10 17.60
N ASP A 196 -6.43 -13.72 17.71
CA ASP A 196 -7.53 -14.38 17.01
C ASP A 196 -7.75 -13.75 15.62
N ALA A 197 -8.43 -14.47 14.71
CA ALA A 197 -8.81 -13.98 13.39
C ALA A 197 -9.67 -12.70 13.39
N ASN A 198 -10.28 -12.41 14.54
CA ASN A 198 -11.05 -11.20 14.83
C ASN A 198 -10.18 -10.00 15.25
N GLY A 199 -8.85 -10.15 15.22
CA GLY A 199 -7.89 -9.16 15.69
C GLY A 199 -7.85 -8.98 17.21
N LYS A 200 -8.50 -9.87 17.96
CA LYS A 200 -8.47 -9.88 19.42
C LYS A 200 -7.13 -10.43 19.89
N ILE A 201 -6.39 -9.64 20.67
CA ILE A 201 -5.14 -10.06 21.29
C ILE A 201 -5.44 -10.50 22.72
N THR A 202 -5.10 -11.74 23.04
CA THR A 202 -5.22 -12.29 24.40
C THR A 202 -3.88 -12.79 24.90
N CYS A 203 -3.57 -12.50 26.16
CA CYS A 203 -2.43 -13.07 26.86
C CYS A 203 -2.92 -13.92 28.05
N THR A 204 -2.22 -15.00 28.32
CA THR A 204 -2.37 -15.73 29.59
C THR A 204 -1.41 -15.12 30.61
N ASN A 205 -1.95 -14.71 31.76
CA ASN A 205 -1.18 -14.05 32.80
C ASN A 205 -0.35 -15.08 33.57
N ALA A 206 0.97 -14.90 33.62
CA ALA A 206 1.88 -15.79 34.35
C ALA A 206 1.86 -15.57 35.89
N SER A 207 1.29 -14.44 36.34
CA SER A 207 1.31 -13.99 37.74
C SER A 207 0.03 -14.28 38.53
N SER A 208 -1.03 -14.81 37.91
CA SER A 208 -2.26 -15.21 38.59
C SER A 208 -2.38 -16.74 38.60
N ALA A 209 -2.50 -17.34 39.79
CA ALA A 209 -2.59 -18.80 39.97
C ALA A 209 -3.76 -19.48 39.22
N THR A 210 -4.67 -18.71 38.62
CA THR A 210 -5.86 -19.17 37.90
C THR A 210 -5.71 -19.24 36.37
N GLY A 211 -4.61 -18.78 35.77
CA GLY A 211 -4.36 -18.93 34.33
C GLY A 211 -5.43 -18.28 33.42
N GLU A 212 -6.13 -17.25 33.90
CA GLU A 212 -7.23 -16.63 33.15
C GLU A 212 -6.73 -15.84 31.93
N PRO A 213 -7.42 -15.95 30.78
CA PRO A 213 -7.07 -15.19 29.58
C PRO A 213 -7.43 -13.71 29.74
N VAL A 214 -6.43 -12.85 29.62
CA VAL A 214 -6.53 -11.39 29.70
C VAL A 214 -6.61 -10.83 28.27
N VAL A 215 -7.57 -9.94 27.99
CA VAL A 215 -7.74 -9.34 26.67
C VAL A 215 -6.94 -8.04 26.59
N VAL A 216 -5.89 -8.01 25.79
CA VAL A 216 -4.98 -6.87 25.65
C VAL A 216 -5.62 -5.74 24.82
N GLY A 217 -6.38 -6.12 23.78
CA GLY A 217 -7.07 -5.18 22.90
C GLY A 217 -7.40 -5.80 21.54
N TYR A 218 -7.96 -5.00 20.65
CA TYR A 218 -8.27 -5.38 19.28
C TYR A 218 -7.39 -4.59 18.31
N ILE A 219 -6.82 -5.26 17.30
CA ILE A 219 -6.10 -4.59 16.22
C ILE A 219 -7.10 -3.81 15.37
N ALA A 220 -6.82 -2.52 15.15
CA ALA A 220 -7.60 -1.70 14.23
C ALA A 220 -6.97 -1.78 12.85
N LEU A 221 -7.80 -2.01 11.84
CA LEU A 221 -7.42 -1.91 10.44
C LEU A 221 -7.95 -0.61 9.85
N ALA A 222 -7.25 -0.10 8.86
CA ALA A 222 -7.65 1.06 8.09
C ALA A 222 -7.91 0.68 6.63
N LYS A 223 -9.04 1.13 6.10
CA LYS A 223 -9.34 1.17 4.67
C LYS A 223 -9.18 2.60 4.19
N VAL A 224 -8.77 2.72 2.94
CA VAL A 224 -8.55 3.98 2.26
C VAL A 224 -9.47 3.98 1.05
N ASP A 225 -10.17 5.09 0.80
CA ASP A 225 -11.13 5.20 -0.30
C ASP A 225 -10.45 5.02 -1.67
N ASN A 226 -9.29 5.63 -1.84
CA ASN A 226 -8.47 5.50 -3.04
C ASN A 226 -7.06 4.94 -2.73
N PRO A 227 -6.84 3.62 -2.88
CA PRO A 227 -5.54 3.01 -2.64
C PRO A 227 -4.41 3.54 -3.55
N SER A 228 -4.72 4.02 -4.76
CA SER A 228 -3.72 4.60 -5.67
C SER A 228 -3.27 6.01 -5.26
N GLY A 229 -3.98 6.66 -4.33
CA GLY A 229 -3.58 7.93 -3.73
C GLY A 229 -2.59 7.78 -2.56
N LEU A 230 -2.25 6.54 -2.19
CA LEU A 230 -1.26 6.25 -1.15
C LEU A 230 0.15 6.56 -1.63
N LEU A 231 0.89 7.26 -0.78
CA LEU A 231 2.30 7.56 -1.01
C LEU A 231 3.15 6.51 -0.30
N HIS A 232 3.95 5.78 -1.07
CA HIS A 232 4.94 4.88 -0.50
C HIS A 232 5.99 5.71 0.26
N LYS A 233 6.24 5.33 1.51
CA LYS A 233 7.34 5.83 2.34
C LYS A 233 8.48 4.84 2.29
N ASP A 234 9.42 4.99 3.21
CA ASP A 234 10.50 4.03 3.36
C ASP A 234 9.95 2.65 3.77
N GLY A 235 10.60 1.58 3.32
CA GLY A 235 10.16 0.22 3.61
C GLY A 235 8.70 -0.09 3.20
N PRO A 236 7.96 -0.92 3.96
CA PRO A 236 6.59 -1.33 3.64
C PRO A 236 5.53 -0.27 4.02
N TYR A 237 5.95 0.94 4.43
CA TYR A 237 5.02 1.94 4.94
C TYR A 237 4.42 2.79 3.82
N TYR A 238 3.14 3.09 3.96
CA TYR A 238 2.38 3.99 3.12
C TYR A 238 1.82 5.12 3.96
N ARG A 239 1.67 6.31 3.37
CA ARG A 239 0.91 7.41 3.99
C ARG A 239 -0.22 7.82 3.08
N ALA A 240 -1.37 8.12 3.69
CA ALA A 240 -2.48 8.72 2.95
C ALA A 240 -2.08 10.14 2.55
N GLY A 241 -1.92 10.36 1.24
CA GLY A 241 -1.86 11.70 0.67
C GLY A 241 -3.26 12.30 0.54
N GLU A 242 -3.34 13.57 0.13
CA GLU A 242 -4.63 14.23 -0.12
C GLU A 242 -5.49 13.51 -1.16
N ALA A 243 -4.86 12.85 -2.14
CA ALA A 243 -5.54 12.08 -3.19
C ALA A 243 -6.05 10.70 -2.74
N ALA A 244 -5.69 10.25 -1.53
CA ALA A 244 -6.10 8.96 -0.98
C ALA A 244 -7.55 8.98 -0.45
N GLY A 245 -8.11 10.18 -0.22
CA GLY A 245 -9.41 10.36 0.43
C GLY A 245 -9.32 10.22 1.94
N ASP A 246 -10.45 9.93 2.57
CA ASP A 246 -10.50 9.71 4.01
C ASP A 246 -10.09 8.26 4.35
N ILE A 247 -9.61 8.07 5.58
CA ILE A 247 -9.25 6.75 6.10
C ILE A 247 -10.38 6.27 7.00
N SER A 248 -11.06 5.19 6.62
CA SER A 248 -12.00 4.53 7.51
C SER A 248 -11.31 3.41 8.28
N LEU A 249 -11.27 3.53 9.60
CA LEU A 249 -10.93 2.43 10.49
C LEU A 249 -12.08 1.42 10.59
N PHE A 250 -11.72 0.17 10.87
CA PHE A 250 -12.63 -0.91 11.18
C PHE A 250 -11.89 -1.97 11.99
N VAL A 251 -12.64 -2.89 12.59
CA VAL A 251 -12.10 -4.06 13.31
C VAL A 251 -12.34 -5.29 12.43
N PRO A 252 -11.38 -6.23 12.32
CA PRO A 252 -11.54 -7.41 11.48
C PRO A 252 -12.80 -8.21 11.82
N ASN A 253 -13.45 -8.75 10.79
CA ASN A 253 -14.68 -9.56 10.89
C ASN A 253 -15.83 -8.87 11.65
N SER A 254 -15.83 -7.53 11.71
CA SER A 254 -16.81 -6.74 12.48
C SER A 254 -17.00 -7.26 13.92
N ALA A 255 -15.93 -7.76 14.54
CA ALA A 255 -15.98 -8.47 15.82
C ALA A 255 -16.42 -7.60 17.01
N VAL A 256 -16.50 -6.29 16.80
CA VAL A 256 -17.01 -5.32 17.76
C VAL A 256 -18.23 -4.66 17.14
N THR A 257 -19.38 -4.74 17.82
CA THR A 257 -20.61 -4.02 17.45
C THR A 257 -20.90 -3.02 18.56
N GLY A 258 -20.44 -1.77 18.43
CA GLY A 258 -20.64 -0.74 19.45
C GLY A 258 -20.09 0.64 19.06
N GLN A 259 -20.63 1.69 19.67
CA GLN A 259 -20.14 3.07 19.50
C GLN A 259 -18.74 3.18 20.09
N VAL A 260 -17.74 3.39 19.24
CA VAL A 260 -16.39 3.72 19.68
C VAL A 260 -16.32 5.22 19.96
N ALA A 261 -15.80 5.61 21.13
CA ALA A 261 -16.03 6.93 21.73
C ALA A 261 -15.45 8.12 20.93
N ASN A 262 -14.68 7.87 19.88
CA ASN A 262 -14.03 8.88 19.04
C ASN A 262 -14.17 8.59 17.53
N ALA A 263 -15.11 7.73 17.11
CA ALA A 263 -15.10 7.25 15.74
C ALA A 263 -16.49 6.78 15.24
N ASP A 264 -17.08 7.49 14.28
CA ASP A 264 -18.21 6.97 13.46
C ASP A 264 -17.65 6.05 12.37
N LEU A 265 -17.16 4.87 12.78
CA LEU A 265 -16.00 4.23 12.13
C LEU A 265 -15.98 2.72 12.32
N LEU A 266 -17.15 2.10 12.18
CA LEU A 266 -17.24 0.67 11.93
C LEU A 266 -18.11 0.46 10.70
N THR A 267 -17.60 0.85 9.54
CA THR A 267 -18.09 0.26 8.29
C THR A 267 -17.73 -1.21 8.36
N GLY A 268 -18.75 -2.08 8.46
CA GLY A 268 -18.54 -3.52 8.48
C GLY A 268 -17.68 -3.95 7.30
N SER A 269 -16.57 -4.61 7.59
CA SER A 269 -15.66 -5.15 6.58
C SER A 269 -15.56 -6.64 6.81
N GLU A 270 -15.74 -7.42 5.74
CA GLU A 270 -15.53 -8.87 5.72
C GLU A 270 -14.04 -9.26 5.75
N THR A 271 -13.15 -8.26 5.88
CA THR A 271 -11.71 -8.46 5.96
C THR A 271 -11.37 -9.19 7.26
N GLY A 272 -10.78 -10.38 7.13
CA GLY A 272 -10.33 -11.21 8.23
C GLY A 272 -8.84 -11.03 8.48
N LEU A 273 -8.37 -11.39 9.69
CA LEU A 273 -6.95 -11.59 9.95
C LEU A 273 -6.62 -13.07 9.93
N MET A 274 -5.50 -13.41 9.31
CA MET A 274 -4.87 -14.72 9.44
C MET A 274 -3.64 -14.60 10.31
N THR A 275 -3.64 -15.32 11.42
CA THR A 275 -2.62 -15.28 12.46
C THR A 275 -1.55 -16.32 12.16
N SER A 276 -0.29 -16.03 12.47
CA SER A 276 0.88 -16.85 12.13
C SER A 276 1.16 -16.94 10.63
N PHE A 277 0.71 -15.95 9.86
CA PHE A 277 0.98 -15.80 8.43
C PHE A 277 1.56 -14.42 8.13
N LEU A 278 2.41 -14.34 7.11
CA LEU A 278 2.83 -13.09 6.48
C LEU A 278 2.33 -13.06 5.03
N GLU A 279 1.89 -11.88 4.60
CA GLU A 279 1.56 -11.63 3.20
C GLU A 279 2.86 -11.55 2.38
N GLY A 280 2.97 -12.41 1.36
CA GLY A 280 4.03 -12.39 0.37
C GLY A 280 3.91 -11.21 -0.60
N SER A 281 4.93 -11.06 -1.45
CA SER A 281 4.87 -10.06 -2.53
C SER A 281 3.79 -10.44 -3.54
N GLY A 282 3.03 -9.46 -4.02
CA GLY A 282 2.07 -9.68 -5.12
C GLY A 282 2.72 -9.85 -6.50
N THR A 283 4.05 -9.92 -6.57
CA THR A 283 4.80 -10.01 -7.83
C THR A 283 4.83 -11.43 -8.38
N ASP A 284 4.31 -11.62 -9.59
CA ASP A 284 4.55 -12.82 -10.40
C ASP A 284 5.77 -12.61 -11.33
N LEU A 285 6.86 -13.33 -11.06
CA LEU A 285 8.08 -13.22 -11.86
C LEU A 285 7.84 -13.55 -13.34
N ALA A 286 7.00 -14.53 -13.65
CA ALA A 286 6.80 -14.96 -15.04
C ALA A 286 6.18 -13.83 -15.87
N THR A 287 5.16 -13.18 -15.31
CA THR A 287 4.50 -12.03 -15.92
C THR A 287 5.44 -10.82 -16.00
N GLU A 288 6.19 -10.52 -14.93
CA GLU A 288 7.15 -9.41 -14.93
C GLU A 288 8.29 -9.60 -15.94
N PHE A 289 8.85 -10.82 -16.08
CA PHE A 289 9.86 -11.10 -17.09
C PHE A 289 9.31 -10.97 -18.52
N SER A 290 8.06 -11.40 -18.76
CA SER A 290 7.39 -11.19 -20.04
C SER A 290 7.25 -9.70 -20.37
N ASN A 291 6.76 -8.91 -19.41
CA ASN A 291 6.64 -7.46 -19.55
C ASN A 291 7.99 -6.79 -19.77
N MET A 292 9.05 -7.23 -19.07
CA MET A 292 10.40 -6.76 -19.28
C MET A 292 10.85 -6.97 -20.72
N ILE A 293 10.64 -8.18 -21.28
CA ILE A 293 11.02 -8.48 -22.65
C ILE A 293 10.24 -7.59 -23.63
N ILE A 294 8.94 -7.39 -23.42
CA ILE A 294 8.12 -6.51 -24.27
C ILE A 294 8.67 -5.08 -24.24
N TYR A 295 8.96 -4.53 -23.06
CA TYR A 295 9.50 -3.17 -22.94
C TYR A 295 10.91 -3.04 -23.50
N GLN A 296 11.77 -4.05 -23.33
CA GLN A 296 13.10 -4.08 -23.96
C GLN A 296 12.99 -4.11 -25.48
N ARG A 297 12.07 -4.89 -26.06
CA ARG A 297 11.83 -4.92 -27.50
C ARG A 297 11.28 -3.59 -28.00
N GLY A 298 10.39 -2.94 -27.24
CA GLY A 298 9.91 -1.59 -27.53
C GLY A 298 11.03 -0.55 -27.53
N TYR A 299 11.90 -0.57 -26.53
CA TYR A 299 13.09 0.28 -26.48
C TYR A 299 14.02 0.04 -27.69
N GLN A 300 14.31 -1.22 -28.03
CA GLN A 300 15.14 -1.58 -29.19
C GLN A 300 14.49 -1.19 -30.53
N ALA A 301 13.17 -1.19 -30.63
CA ALA A 301 12.46 -0.73 -31.83
C ALA A 301 12.63 0.80 -31.99
N ASN A 302 12.50 1.55 -30.89
CA ASN A 302 12.67 3.01 -30.90
C ASN A 302 14.11 3.44 -31.20
N THR A 303 15.13 2.71 -30.73
CA THR A 303 16.53 3.00 -31.10
C THR A 303 16.79 2.78 -32.59
N ARG A 304 16.19 1.75 -33.20
CA ARG A 304 16.30 1.53 -34.66
C ARG A 304 15.68 2.65 -35.47
N ILE A 305 14.57 3.25 -35.03
CA ILE A 305 13.98 4.42 -35.71
C ILE A 305 14.97 5.58 -35.74
N ILE A 306 15.69 5.82 -34.64
CA ILE A 306 16.70 6.88 -34.56
C ILE A 306 17.86 6.58 -35.51
N SER A 307 18.39 5.35 -35.51
CA SER A 307 19.50 5.01 -36.42
C SER A 307 19.11 5.13 -37.89
N VAL A 308 17.90 4.71 -38.27
CA VAL A 308 17.41 4.87 -39.66
C VAL A 308 17.25 6.34 -40.02
N THR A 309 16.75 7.16 -39.09
CA THR A 309 16.62 8.61 -39.31
C THR A 309 17.99 9.28 -39.45
N ASP A 310 18.99 8.85 -38.68
CA ASP A 310 20.37 9.34 -38.75
C ASP A 310 21.01 9.01 -40.10
N SER A 311 20.86 7.77 -40.58
CA SER A 311 21.32 7.38 -41.92
C SER A 311 20.65 8.20 -43.03
N MET A 312 19.34 8.49 -42.93
CA MET A 312 18.67 9.35 -43.92
C MET A 312 19.15 10.81 -43.84
N LEU A 313 19.48 11.32 -42.66
CA LEU A 313 20.07 12.65 -42.51
C LEU A 313 21.47 12.71 -43.12
N GLU A 314 22.28 11.67 -42.93
CA GLU A 314 23.61 11.56 -43.52
C GLU A 314 23.54 11.54 -45.06
N GLU A 315 22.66 10.73 -45.65
CA GLU A 315 22.42 10.75 -47.10
C GLU A 315 21.98 12.14 -47.59
N LEU A 316 21.07 12.81 -46.86
CA LEU A 316 20.58 14.13 -47.24
C LEU A 316 21.67 15.20 -47.16
N VAL A 317 22.57 15.12 -46.18
CA VAL A 317 23.74 16.01 -46.06
C VAL A 317 24.71 15.78 -47.22
N ASN A 318 24.92 14.51 -47.60
CA ASN A 318 25.81 14.14 -48.70
C ASN A 318 25.27 14.55 -50.09
N ILE A 319 23.95 14.70 -50.26
CA ILE A 319 23.34 15.22 -51.50
C ILE A 319 23.65 16.71 -51.72
N LYS A 320 23.89 17.48 -50.65
CA LYS A 320 24.16 18.93 -50.76
C LYS A 320 25.60 19.25 -51.17
N ARG A 321 26.50 18.26 -51.13
CA ARG A 321 27.93 18.42 -51.42
C ARG A 321 28.23 18.07 -52.87
#